data_AF-A0A933G4M6-F1
#
_entry.id   AF-A0A933G4M6-F1
#
_cell.length_a   1.000
_cell.length_b   1.000
_cell.length_c   1.000
_cell.angle_alpha   90.00
_cell.angle_beta   90.00
_cell.angle_gamma   90.00
#
_symmetry.space_group_name_H-M   'P 1'
#
loop_
_entity.id
_entity.type
_entity.pdbx_description
1 polymer ?
#
loop_
_entity_poly.entity_id
_entity_poly.type
_entity_poly.pdbx_seq_one_letter_code
_entity_poly.pdbx_strand_id
1 'polypeptide(L)' 'MVLVDSTMLPLGTQAPAFSLPDTEGRMVSLADFKDASALLVMFI' A
#
# COMPACT_ATOMS: atom_id res chain seq x y z
N MET A 1 3.18 11.99 20.35
CA MET A 1 2.33 11.64 19.18
C MET A 1 2.07 12.93 18.43
N VAL A 2 2.49 13.00 17.16
CA VAL A 2 2.15 14.15 16.30
C VAL A 2 0.87 13.76 15.57
N LEU A 3 -0.14 14.61 15.66
CA LEU A 3 -1.41 14.44 14.95
C LEU A 3 -1.26 15.20 13.62
N VAL A 4 -0.99 14.47 12.54
CA VAL A 4 -0.95 15.03 11.18
C VAL A 4 -2.14 14.48 10.43
N ASP A 5 -2.92 15.36 9.83
CA ASP A 5 -4.03 14.96 8.96
C ASP A 5 -3.50 14.28 7.70
N SER A 6 -4.28 13.34 7.16
CA SER A 6 -3.94 12.65 5.92
C SER A 6 -3.74 13.65 4.77
N THR A 7 -2.68 13.45 4.00
CA THR A 7 -2.49 14.18 2.74
C THR A 7 -3.35 13.52 1.66
N MET A 8 -4.39 14.23 1.21
CA MET A 8 -5.29 13.72 0.18
C MET A 8 -4.59 13.68 -1.18
N LEU A 9 -4.67 12.53 -1.85
CA LEU A 9 -4.27 12.37 -3.24
C LEU A 9 -5.49 12.47 -4.16
N PRO A 10 -5.33 12.97 -5.40
CA PRO A 10 -6.40 12.93 -6.39
C PRO A 10 -6.90 11.49 -6.62
N LEU A 11 -8.22 11.33 -6.75
CA LEU A 11 -8.80 10.03 -7.10
C LEU A 11 -8.30 9.57 -8.47
N GLY A 12 -8.10 8.25 -8.61
CA GLY A 12 -7.49 7.64 -9.80
C GLY A 12 -5.96 7.67 -9.81
N THR A 13 -5.31 8.22 -8.77
CA THR A 13 -3.86 8.08 -8.57
C THR A 13 -3.51 6.60 -8.52
N GLN A 14 -2.62 6.17 -9.42
CA GLN A 14 -2.14 4.80 -9.47
C GLN A 14 -1.35 4.46 -8.21
N ALA A 15 -1.57 3.26 -7.68
CA ALA A 15 -0.79 2.78 -6.54
C ALA A 15 0.70 2.72 -6.91
N PRO A 16 1.60 3.32 -6.11
CA PRO A 16 3.02 3.24 -6.36
C PRO A 16 3.51 1.80 -6.18
N ALA A 17 4.51 1.40 -6.98
CA ALA A 17 5.17 0.12 -6.81
C ALA A 17 5.87 0.07 -5.43
N PHE A 18 5.76 -1.06 -4.75
CA PHE A 18 6.45 -1.33 -3.50
C PHE A 18 7.00 -2.75 -3.46
N SER A 19 7.98 -2.97 -2.59
CA SER A 19 8.47 -4.27 -2.21
C SER A 19 8.87 -4.19 -0.74
N LEU A 20 8.09 -4.83 0.13
CA LEU A 20 8.25 -4.78 1.58
C LEU A 20 8.25 -6.20 2.14
N PRO A 21 9.05 -6.50 3.18
CA PRO A 21 8.96 -7.78 3.86
C PRO A 21 7.64 -7.89 4.64
N ASP A 22 7.00 -9.06 4.59
CA ASP A 22 5.92 -9.43 5.50
C ASP A 22 6.45 -9.76 6.90
N THR A 23 5.56 -10.16 7.81
CA THR A 23 5.89 -10.52 9.19
C THR A 23 6.77 -11.77 9.31
N GLU A 24 6.88 -12.56 8.24
CA GLU A 24 7.70 -13.78 8.16
C GLU A 24 8.96 -13.58 7.29
N GLY A 25 9.21 -12.36 6.80
CA GLY A 25 10.35 -12.00 5.97
C GLY A 25 10.20 -12.31 4.47
N ARG A 26 9.02 -12.74 3.99
CA ARG A 26 8.77 -12.87 2.55
C ARG A 26 8.55 -11.49 1.94
N MET A 27 9.12 -11.26 0.77
CA MET A 27 8.90 -10.01 0.05
C MET A 27 7.49 -9.99 -0.57
N VAL A 28 6.75 -8.94 -0.30
CA VAL A 28 5.41 -8.66 -0.85
C VAL A 28 5.47 -7.36 -1.64
N SER A 29 4.85 -7.38 -2.81
CA SER A 29 4.86 -6.31 -3.79
C SER A 29 3.45 -6.02 -4.31
N LEU A 30 3.29 -4.85 -4.94
CA LEU A 30 2.03 -4.52 -5.64
C LEU A 30 1.66 -5.58 -6.68
N ALA A 31 2.67 -6.19 -7.30
CA ALA A 31 2.50 -7.23 -8.31
C ALA A 31 1.96 -8.56 -7.74
N ASP A 32 1.93 -8.77 -6.42
CA ASP A 32 1.41 -10.02 -5.87
C ASP A 32 -0.13 -10.03 -5.79
N PHE A 33 -0.77 -8.89 -6.06
CA PHE A 33 -2.22 -8.70 -5.94
C PHE A 33 -2.95 -8.47 -7.28
N LYS A 34 -2.34 -8.80 -8.43
CA LYS A 34 -2.90 -8.50 -9.78
C LYS A 34 -4.27 -9.11 -10.02
N ASP A 35 -4.50 -10.29 -9.44
CA ASP A 35 -5.73 -11.06 -9.62
C ASP A 35 -6.81 -10.70 -8.58
N ALA A 36 -6.50 -9.82 -7.62
CA ALA A 36 -7.45 -9.35 -6.62
C ALA A 36 -8.35 -8.25 -7.19
N SER A 37 -9.66 -8.30 -6.90
CA SER A 37 -10.61 -7.28 -7.37
C SER A 37 -10.39 -5.88 -6.77
N ALA A 38 -9.71 -5.80 -5.63
CA ALA A 38 -9.35 -4.55 -4.96
C ALA A 38 -8.14 -4.77 -4.04
N LEU A 39 -7.40 -3.68 -3.77
CA LEU A 39 -6.28 -3.64 -2.84
C LEU A 39 -6.42 -2.42 -1.91
N LEU A 40 -6.26 -2.65 -0.61
CA LEU A 40 -6.22 -1.60 0.42
C LEU A 40 -4.81 -1.54 1.00
N VAL A 41 -4.20 -0.35 0.99
CA VAL A 41 -2.90 -0.09 1.62
C VAL A 41 -3.13 0.77 2.86
N MET A 42 -2.62 0.32 4.01
CA MET A 42 -2.73 1.01 5.28
C MET A 42 -1.35 1.28 5.85
N PHE A 43 -1.13 2.50 6.34
CA PHE A 43 0.02 2.87 7.15
C PHE A 43 -0.44 2.85 8.61
N ILE A 44 0.09 1.92 9.41
CA ILE A 44 -0.30 1.64 10.81
C ILE A 44 0.91 1.63 11.75
#